data_AF-A0A316M0C2-F1
#
_entry.id   AF-A0A316M0C2-F1
#
_cell.length_a   1.000
_cell.length_b   1.000
_cell.length_c   1.000
_cell.angle_alpha   90.00
_cell.angle_beta   90.00
_cell.angle_gamma   90.00
#
_symmetry.space_group_name_H-M   'P 1'
#
loop_
_entity.id
_entity.type
_entity.pdbx_description
1 polymer ?
#
loop_
_entity_poly.entity_id
_entity_poly.type
_entity_poly.pdbx_seq_one_letter_code
_entity_poly.pdbx_strand_id
1 'polypeptide(L)' 'MEKTKTSISLDKDVYDKIKEIGENEDRSFSQQVNKILKDFLSKKEK' A
#
# COMPACT_ATOMS: atom_id res chain seq x y z
N MET A 1 9.46 12.92 8.36
CA MET A 1 9.03 11.53 8.15
C MET A 1 9.96 10.89 7.14
N GLU A 2 10.85 10.01 7.59
CA GLU A 2 11.72 9.24 6.70
C GLU A 2 10.90 8.20 5.93
N LYS A 3 11.14 8.14 4.61
CA LYS A 3 10.56 7.12 3.73
C LYS A 3 11.68 6.18 3.32
N THR A 4 11.65 4.95 3.82
CA THR A 4 12.58 3.92 3.38
C THR A 4 12.13 3.37 2.02
N LYS A 5 13.02 3.40 1.02
CA LYS A 5 12.77 2.73 -0.25
C LYS A 5 13.04 1.24 -0.07
N THR A 6 11.99 0.44 -0.17
CA THR A 6 12.07 -1.01 -0.05
C THR A 6 11.56 -1.65 -1.33
N SER A 7 12.29 -2.65 -1.83
CA SER A 7 11.80 -3.52 -2.90
C SER A 7 11.05 -4.68 -2.26
N ILE A 8 9.78 -4.85 -2.62
CA ILE A 8 8.94 -5.97 -2.15
C ILE A 8 8.39 -6.70 -3.36
N SER A 9 8.34 -8.02 -3.28
CA SER A 9 7.60 -8.83 -4.25
C SER A 9 6.16 -8.94 -3.78
N LEU A 10 5.22 -8.68 -4.69
CA LEU A 10 3.79 -8.79 -4.47
C LEU A 10 3.21 -9.72 -5.54
N ASP A 11 2.25 -10.55 -5.15
CA ASP A 11 1.46 -11.29 -6.12
C ASP A 11 0.76 -10.33 -7.06
N LYS A 12 0.61 -10.76 -8.32
CA LYS A 12 0.08 -9.91 -9.39
C LYS A 12 -1.34 -9.42 -9.08
N ASP A 13 -2.20 -10.30 -8.55
CA ASP A 13 -3.56 -9.95 -8.18
C ASP A 13 -3.62 -8.89 -7.06
N VAL A 14 -2.69 -8.96 -6.11
CA VAL A 14 -2.57 -7.97 -5.03
C VAL A 14 -2.07 -6.64 -5.58
N TYR A 15 -1.07 -6.67 -6.45
CA TYR A 15 -0.55 -5.47 -7.11
C TYR A 15 -1.64 -4.75 -7.90
N ASP A 16 -2.36 -5.48 -8.76
CA ASP A 16 -3.41 -4.91 -9.60
C ASP A 16 -4.54 -4.30 -8.77
N LYS A 17 -4.98 -4.99 -7.69
CA LYS A 17 -5.98 -4.43 -6.76
C LYS A 17 -5.51 -3.14 -6.08
N ILE A 18 -4.29 -3.12 -5.55
CA ILE A 18 -3.78 -1.92 -4.87
C ILE A 18 -3.64 -0.76 -5.85
N LYS A 19 -3.21 -1.06 -7.08
CA LYS A 19 -3.10 -0.07 -8.15
C LYS A 19 -4.46 0.51 -8.52
N GLU A 20 -5.46 -0.34 -8.77
CA GLU A 20 -6.82 0.08 -9.11
C GLU A 20 -7.45 0.95 -8.01
N ILE A 21 -7.29 0.56 -6.73
CA ILE A 21 -7.79 1.37 -5.61
C ILE A 21 -7.06 2.71 -5.55
N GLY A 22 -5.75 2.71 -5.80
CA GLY A 22 -4.95 3.95 -5.86
C GLY A 22 -5.41 4.88 -6.98
N GLU A 23 -5.64 4.35 -8.18
CA GLU A 23 -6.11 5.10 -9.35
C GLU A 23 -7.50 5.71 -9.10
N ASN A 24 -8.41 4.97 -8.45
CA ASN A 24 -9.73 5.50 -8.06
C ASN A 24 -9.65 6.62 -7.01
N GLU A 25 -8.63 6.63 -6.15
CA GLU A 25 -8.43 7.66 -5.11
C GLU A 25 -7.48 8.80 -5.55
N ASP A 26 -7.06 8.86 -6.84
CA ASP A 26 -6.02 9.80 -7.35
C ASP A 26 -4.69 9.71 -6.56
N ARG A 27 -4.30 8.48 -6.21
CA ARG A 27 -3.13 8.17 -5.38
C ARG A 27 -2.12 7.32 -6.11
N SER A 28 -0.85 7.63 -5.90
CA SER A 28 0.22 6.74 -6.36
C SER A 28 0.17 5.39 -5.65
N PHE A 29 0.56 4.33 -6.36
CA PHE A 29 0.66 2.97 -5.82
C PHE A 29 1.39 2.94 -4.47
N SER A 30 2.57 3.56 -4.37
CA SER A 30 3.35 3.60 -3.12
C SER A 30 2.64 4.32 -1.97
N GLN A 31 1.81 5.34 -2.24
CA GLN A 31 0.99 5.96 -1.21
C GLN A 31 -0.11 5.02 -0.73
N GLN A 32 -0.73 4.28 -1.66
CA GLN A 32 -1.79 3.34 -1.32
C GLN A 32 -1.28 2.13 -0.55
N VAL A 33 -0.15 1.54 -0.96
CA VAL A 33 0.54 0.49 -0.20
C VAL A 33 0.82 0.95 1.22
N ASN A 34 1.37 2.17 1.39
CA ASN A 34 1.65 2.71 2.71
C ASN A 34 0.40 2.90 3.57
N LYS A 35 -0.72 3.37 3.00
CA LYS A 35 -2.00 3.52 3.71
C LYS A 35 -2.52 2.17 4.19
N ILE A 36 -2.52 1.17 3.30
CA ILE A 36 -3.00 -0.19 3.61
C ILE A 36 -2.13 -0.82 4.71
N LEU A 37 -0.79 -0.72 4.60
CA LEU A 37 0.11 -1.25 5.61
C LEU A 37 -0.08 -0.57 6.97
N LYS A 38 -0.24 0.77 7.00
CA LYS A 38 -0.51 1.49 8.24
C LYS A 38 -1.83 1.08 8.89
N ASP A 39 -2.89 0.95 8.10
CA ASP A 39 -4.20 0.49 8.58
C ASP A 39 -4.13 -0.94 9.13
N PHE A 40 -3.45 -1.83 8.41
CA PHE A 40 -3.25 -3.22 8.81
C PHE A 40 -2.47 -3.34 10.12
N LEU A 41 -1.37 -2.60 10.27
CA LEU A 41 -0.58 -2.57 11.51
C LEU A 41 -1.39 -1.99 12.67
N SER A 42 -2.11 -0.88 12.45
CA SER A 42 -2.96 -0.25 13.47
C SER A 42 -4.07 -1.18 13.98
N LYS A 43 -4.59 -2.08 13.12
CA LYS A 43 -5.58 -3.09 13.50
C LYS A 43 -4.98 -4.26 14.27
N LYS A 44 -3.71 -4.59 14.04
CA LYS A 44 -2.99 -5.68 14.71
C LYS A 44 -2.44 -5.30 16.09
N GLU A 45 -2.23 -4.01 16.32
CA GLU A 45 -1.79 -3.47 17.63
C GLU A 45 -2.96 -3.29 18.62
N LYS A 46 -4.19 -3.60 18.20
CA LYS A 46 -5.37 -3.72 19.08
C LYS A 46 -5.63 -5.16 19.47
#